data_AF-A0A2T1A103-F1
#
_entry.id   AF-A0A2T1A103-F1
#
_cell.length_a   1.000
_cell.length_b   1.000
_cell.length_c   1.000
_cell.angle_alpha   90.00
_cell.angle_beta   90.00
_cell.angle_gamma   90.00
#
_symmetry.space_group_name_H-M   'P 1'
#
loop_
_entity.id
_entity.type
_entity.pdbx_description
1 polymer ?
#
loop_
_entity_poly.entity_id
_entity_poly.type
_entity_poly.pdbx_seq_one_letter_code
_entity_poly.pdbx_strand_id
1 'polypeptide(L)'
;MRALVADLVQNVVMANSKREAVHSGAVTRNESDWEYAPVRIGPHTGIWLAAQMLAAQAGVGGWELARVLKYTDGTRKVVMRRRRRHEHLPRPIL
;
A
#
# COMPACT_ATOMS: atom_id res chain seq x y z
N MET A 1 -3.82 -26.42 -3.51
CA MET A 1 -3.06 -25.96 -2.32
C MET A 1 -2.37 -24.57 -2.50
N ARG A 2 -2.85 -23.65 -3.36
CA ARG A 2 -2.18 -22.34 -3.63
C ARG A 2 -2.83 -21.10 -2.96
N ALA A 3 -4.00 -21.26 -2.31
CA ALA A 3 -4.72 -20.12 -1.72
C ALA A 3 -4.20 -19.72 -0.32
N LEU A 4 -3.71 -20.69 0.47
CA LEU A 4 -3.40 -20.47 1.90
C LEU A 4 -2.16 -19.58 2.15
N VAL A 5 -1.19 -19.55 1.23
CA VAL A 5 0.03 -18.75 1.41
C VAL A 5 -0.23 -17.25 1.13
N ALA A 6 -1.14 -16.93 0.21
CA ALA A 6 -1.50 -15.55 -0.09
C ALA A 6 -2.31 -14.91 1.04
N ASP A 7 -3.25 -15.65 1.64
CA ASP A 7 -4.05 -15.24 2.79
C ASP A 7 -3.20 -15.04 4.05
N LEU A 8 -2.23 -15.93 4.30
CA LEU A 8 -1.35 -15.80 5.46
C LEU A 8 -0.49 -14.54 5.38
N VAL A 9 0.03 -14.18 4.20
CA VAL A 9 0.80 -12.93 4.06
C VAL A 9 -0.09 -11.70 4.08
N GLN A 10 -1.34 -11.74 3.59
CA GLN A 10 -2.28 -10.63 3.81
C GLN A 10 -2.52 -10.42 5.32
N ASN A 11 -2.77 -11.51 6.07
CA ASN A 11 -2.99 -11.43 7.50
C ASN A 11 -1.76 -10.95 8.26
N VAL A 12 -0.54 -11.36 7.88
CA VAL A 12 0.70 -10.87 8.50
C VAL A 12 0.93 -9.39 8.21
N VAL A 13 0.66 -8.92 6.99
CA VAL A 13 0.84 -7.49 6.63
C VAL A 13 -0.18 -6.60 7.35
N MET A 14 -1.43 -7.06 7.46
CA MET A 14 -2.47 -6.36 8.23
C MET A 14 -2.19 -6.43 9.76
N ALA A 15 -1.72 -7.58 10.26
CA ALA A 15 -1.35 -7.75 11.67
C ALA A 15 -0.12 -6.92 12.06
N ASN A 16 0.85 -6.72 11.16
CA ASN A 16 1.99 -5.85 11.41
C ASN A 16 1.61 -4.36 11.37
N SER A 17 0.61 -3.97 10.57
CA SER A 17 0.07 -2.61 10.59
C SER A 17 -0.47 -2.23 11.98
N LYS A 18 -1.10 -3.19 12.67
CA LYS A 18 -1.62 -2.97 14.03
C LYS A 18 -0.53 -2.94 15.10
N ARG A 19 0.66 -3.50 14.84
CA ARG A 19 1.80 -3.55 15.78
C ARG A 19 2.71 -2.33 15.68
N GLU A 20 2.87 -1.74 14.50
CA GLU A 20 3.65 -0.50 14.34
C GLU A 20 3.01 0.71 15.02
N ALA A 21 1.68 0.70 15.18
CA ALA A 21 0.95 1.69 15.97
C ALA A 21 1.33 1.68 17.47
N VAL A 22 1.93 0.60 17.97
CA VAL A 22 2.21 0.41 19.41
C VAL A 22 3.64 0.83 19.80
N HIS A 23 4.55 1.05 18.85
CA HIS A 23 5.99 1.27 19.16
C HIS A 23 6.54 2.66 18.79
N SER A 24 5.72 3.60 18.33
CA SER A 24 6.18 4.96 17.99
C SER A 24 5.65 5.99 18.97
N GLY A 25 6.39 6.24 20.05
CA GLY A 25 6.15 7.33 21.00
C GLY A 25 6.47 8.73 20.45
N ALA A 26 6.05 9.04 19.22
CA ALA A 26 6.32 10.31 18.54
C ALA A 26 5.04 10.82 17.87
N VAL A 27 4.51 11.95 18.35
CA VAL A 27 3.40 12.74 17.79
C VAL A 27 2.32 11.87 17.15
N THR A 28 1.28 11.53 17.90
CA THR A 28 0.08 10.87 17.37
C THR A 28 -0.66 11.82 16.43
N ARG A 29 -0.13 11.98 15.23
CA ARG A 29 -0.87 12.47 14.08
C ARG A 29 -1.83 11.33 13.74
N ASN A 30 -2.96 11.35 14.45
CA ASN A 30 -4.03 10.37 14.43
C ASN A 30 -4.09 9.63 13.08
N GLU A 31 -4.02 8.29 13.09
CA GLU A 31 -4.15 7.47 11.86
C GLU A 31 -5.47 7.77 11.11
N SER A 32 -6.47 8.32 11.80
CA SER A 32 -7.72 8.82 11.20
C SER A 32 -7.52 9.96 10.21
N ASP A 33 -6.37 10.64 10.21
CA ASP A 33 -6.06 11.70 9.25
C ASP A 33 -5.52 11.15 7.92
N TRP A 34 -5.23 9.86 7.84
CA TRP A 34 -4.72 9.22 6.63
C TRP A 34 -5.74 8.25 6.04
N GLU A 35 -5.76 8.21 4.72
CA GLU A 35 -6.42 7.21 3.90
C GLU A 35 -5.36 6.25 3.37
N TYR A 36 -5.64 4.96 3.40
CA TYR A 36 -4.76 3.92 2.87
C TYR A 36 -5.48 3.12 1.79
N ALA A 37 -4.78 2.84 0.70
CA ALA A 37 -5.28 2.07 -0.43
C ALA A 37 -4.27 0.97 -0.79
N PRO A 38 -4.62 -0.32 -0.57
CA PRO A 38 -3.79 -1.42 -1.02
C PRO A 38 -3.93 -1.61 -2.53
N VAL A 39 -2.80 -1.83 -3.19
CA VAL A 39 -2.70 -2.02 -4.64
C VAL A 39 -1.82 -3.23 -4.93
N ARG A 40 -2.18 -4.02 -5.94
CA ARG A 40 -1.44 -5.23 -6.31
C ARG A 40 -0.96 -5.13 -7.75
N ILE A 41 0.34 -5.29 -7.93
CA ILE A 41 0.97 -5.29 -9.25
C ILE A 41 1.32 -6.73 -9.62
N GLY A 42 0.96 -7.09 -10.85
CA GLY A 42 1.19 -8.43 -11.41
C GLY A 42 2.67 -8.77 -11.56
N PRO A 43 2.99 -10.07 -11.72
CA PRO A 43 4.37 -10.54 -11.85
C PRO A 43 4.97 -10.21 -13.22
N HIS A 44 4.14 -10.03 -14.26
CA HIS A 44 4.55 -9.68 -15.62
C HIS A 44 4.92 -8.20 -15.79
N THR A 45 4.61 -7.35 -14.80
CA THR A 45 4.96 -5.95 -14.84
C THR A 45 6.45 -5.79 -14.52
N GLY A 46 7.25 -5.21 -15.41
CA GLY A 46 8.66 -4.94 -15.11
C GLY A 46 8.84 -4.07 -13.85
N ILE A 47 10.03 -4.08 -13.25
CA ILE A 47 10.31 -3.21 -12.09
C ILE A 47 10.18 -1.73 -12.43
N TRP A 48 10.71 -1.31 -13.59
CA TRP A 48 10.63 0.06 -14.09
C TRP A 48 9.21 0.47 -14.45
N LEU A 49 8.44 -0.42 -15.09
CA LEU A 49 7.05 -0.14 -15.43
C LEU A 49 6.21 0.04 -14.16
N ALA A 50 6.37 -0.85 -13.18
CA ALA A 50 5.69 -0.72 -11.89
C ALA A 50 6.05 0.59 -11.17
N ALA A 51 7.33 0.98 -11.16
CA ALA A 51 7.76 2.24 -10.57
C ALA A 51 7.13 3.45 -11.26
N GLN A 52 7.08 3.44 -12.61
CA GLN A 52 6.42 4.50 -13.38
C GLN A 52 4.93 4.59 -13.09
N MET A 53 4.21 3.47 -13.07
CA MET A 53 2.77 3.48 -12.77
C MET A 53 2.50 3.97 -11.34
N LEU A 54 3.33 3.58 -10.37
CA LEU A 54 3.23 4.05 -8.98
C LEU A 54 3.51 5.55 -8.86
N ALA A 55 4.52 6.06 -9.58
CA ALA A 55 4.85 7.48 -9.59
C ALA A 55 3.74 8.32 -10.26
N ALA A 56 3.18 7.85 -11.37
CA ALA A 56 2.04 8.48 -12.02
C ALA A 56 0.83 8.55 -11.08
N GLN A 57 0.56 7.46 -10.36
CA GLN A 57 -0.53 7.43 -9.39
C GLN A 57 -0.27 8.34 -8.19
N ALA A 58 0.99 8.58 -7.84
CA ALA A 58 1.32 9.55 -6.80
C ALA A 58 1.09 11.00 -7.25
N GLY A 59 1.28 11.28 -8.54
CA GLY A 59 0.95 12.57 -9.14
C GLY A 59 -0.55 12.86 -9.19
N VAL A 60 -1.40 11.83 -9.23
CA VAL A 60 -2.86 11.95 -9.39
C VAL A 60 -3.59 11.62 -8.08
N GLY A 61 -4.30 12.60 -7.50
CA GLY A 61 -5.12 12.37 -6.31
C GLY A 61 -4.36 12.31 -4.99
N GLY A 62 -3.10 12.73 -4.98
CA GLY A 62 -2.28 12.97 -3.78
C GLY A 62 -1.87 11.70 -3.03
N TRP A 63 -1.85 10.56 -3.71
CA TRP A 63 -1.37 9.31 -3.14
C TRP A 63 0.15 9.33 -3.00
N GLU A 64 0.68 8.73 -1.95
CA GLU A 64 2.11 8.52 -1.75
C GLU A 64 2.35 7.07 -1.34
N LEU A 65 3.53 6.53 -1.66
CA LEU A 65 3.86 5.15 -1.29
C LEU A 65 4.12 5.09 0.22
N ALA A 66 3.37 4.25 0.93
CA ALA A 66 3.57 4.00 2.35
C ALA A 66 4.41 2.75 2.59
N ARG A 67 4.16 1.69 1.82
CA ARG A 67 4.85 0.40 1.96
C ARG A 67 4.86 -0.35 0.64
N VAL A 68 5.96 -1.05 0.35
CA VAL A 68 6.08 -1.96 -0.78
C VAL A 68 6.57 -3.31 -0.30
N LEU A 69 5.90 -4.37 -0.72
CA LEU A 69 6.27 -5.76 -0.50
C LEU A 69 6.47 -6.42 -1.85
N LYS A 70 7.68 -6.91 -2.11
CA LYS A 70 7.99 -7.70 -3.30
C LYS A 70 7.97 -9.17 -2.93
N TYR A 71 7.23 -9.96 -3.69
CA TYR A 71 7.17 -11.41 -3.55
C TYR A 71 8.16 -12.09 -4.48
N THR A 72 8.51 -13.33 -4.14
CA THR A 72 9.41 -14.19 -4.92
C THR A 72 8.83 -14.58 -6.29
N ASP A 73 7.49 -14.59 -6.41
CA ASP A 73 6.77 -14.81 -7.66
C ASP A 73 6.76 -13.57 -8.59
N GLY A 74 7.38 -12.46 -8.17
CA GLY A 74 7.42 -11.20 -8.91
C GLY A 74 6.21 -10.28 -8.68
N THR A 75 5.17 -10.77 -7.98
CA THR A 75 4.05 -9.91 -7.58
C THR A 75 4.52 -8.88 -6.57
N ARG A 76 3.85 -7.73 -6.54
CA ARG A 76 4.09 -6.70 -5.54
C ARG A 76 2.78 -6.30 -4.89
N LYS A 77 2.78 -6.19 -3.56
CA LYS A 77 1.74 -5.49 -2.82
C LYS A 77 2.27 -4.13 -2.41
N VAL A 78 1.53 -3.10 -2.75
CA VAL A 78 1.86 -1.73 -2.40
C VAL A 78 0.73 -1.18 -1.55
N VAL A 79 1.07 -0.48 -0.49
CA VAL A 79 0.11 0.34 0.25
C VAL A 79 0.41 1.78 -0.14
N MET A 80 -0.55 2.43 -0.76
CA MET A 80 -0.52 3.88 -0.96
C MET A 80 -1.26 4.55 0.20
N ARG A 81 -0.81 5.72 0.63
CA ARG A 81 -1.52 6.54 1.61
C ARG A 81 -1.71 7.96 1.11
N ARG A 82 -2.69 8.68 1.63
CA ARG A 82 -2.86 10.13 1.41
C ARG A 82 -3.53 10.77 2.61
N ARG A 83 -3.37 12.08 2.77
CA ARG A 83 -4.12 12.83 3.79
C ARG A 83 -5.61 12.77 3.48
N ARG A 84 -6.43 12.45 4.48
CA ARG A 84 -7.89 12.52 4.36
C ARG A 84 -8.29 13.94 4.02
N ARG A 85 -9.09 14.06 2.96
CA ARG A 85 -9.68 15.33 2.52
C ARG A 85 -11.16 15.08 2.30
N HIS A 86 -11.97 16.12 2.46
CA HIS A 86 -13.42 16.05 2.20
C HIS A 86 -13.77 15.87 0.71
N GLU A 87 -12.79 16.00 -0.18
CA GLU A 87 -12.95 15.85 -1.61
C GLU A 87 -12.96 14.37 -2.03
N HIS A 88 -13.95 13.99 -2.85
CA HIS A 88 -14.03 12.64 -3.40
C HIS A 88 -13.01 12.47 -4.53
N LEU A 89 -11.78 12.14 -4.15
CA LEU A 89 -10.71 11.83 -5.09
C LEU A 89 -10.67 10.34 -5.41
N PRO A 90 -10.37 9.95 -6.67
CA PRO A 90 -10.36 8.56 -7.08
C PRO A 90 -9.33 7.75 -6.28
N ARG A 91 -9.66 6.46 -6.11
CA ARG A 91 -8.73 5.47 -5.57
C ARG A 91 -7.62 5.17 -6.58
N PRO A 92 -6.46 4.66 -6.11
CA PRO A 92 -5.41 4.27 -7.01
C PRO A 92 -5.85 3.12 -7.91
N ILE A 93 -5.57 3.26 -9.20
CA ILE A 93 -5.88 2.27 -10.23
C ILE A 93 -4.56 1.71 -10.78
N LEU A 94 -4.26 0.43 -10.51
CA LEU A 94 -3.10 -0.29 -11.06
C LEU A 94 -3.43 -1.77 -11.27
#